data_AF-A0A7J5QQW4-F1
#
_entry.id   AF-A0A7J5QQW4-F1
#
_cell.length_a   1.000
_cell.length_b   1.000
_cell.length_c   1.000
_cell.angle_alpha   90.00
_cell.angle_beta   90.00
_cell.angle_gamma   90.00
#
_symmetry.space_group_name_H-M   'P 1'
#
loop_
_entity.id
_entity.type
_entity.pdbx_description
1 polymer ?
#
loop_
_entity_poly.entity_id
_entity_poly.type
_entity_poly.pdbx_seq_one_letter_code
_entity_poly.pdbx_strand_id
1 'polypeptide(L)'
;MKKKLISLLQRKRHIVALSTILMTFVVMGCLYIDSVDIAQIIDGQAVNYAKAGTTATFKINGHISVAGEPRNDKRLVIGFLAPKSWNLAQNAKVSYTEDTFDPNIGEQNMTLIPSTEQPSNKPGLSWSAALMQEYGVGTNILEDMEWAAYWTKPYSGVAGEIHFTVYIRVPVGNKNMRFKPSFFINSTDDNFSTDTEARKCMEGGCFEVVEGEGLVTDFCSEHFNKTTPLTALQNDFVTFSFIGGLDDDNALIKAKGNIYFEGTAVGSDGQRYTVNEKSDKTLMKRENQYTKTYNITLWPEGFFNVPEGTELVSIEYAFTNADGSISITQSDDDLIMLDTPLPEQKEPFIYTFYCE
;
A
#
# COMPACT_ATOMS: atom_id res chain seq x y z
N MET A 1 35.38 -26.21 83.41
CA MET A 1 34.95 -27.54 82.88
C MET A 1 35.25 -27.59 81.39
N LYS A 2 36.32 -28.28 81.02
CA LYS A 2 36.64 -28.67 79.64
C LYS A 2 35.92 -29.98 79.36
N LYS A 3 35.29 -30.13 78.19
CA LYS A 3 35.22 -31.41 77.46
C LYS A 3 34.77 -31.18 76.01
N LYS A 4 35.77 -31.14 75.14
CA LYS A 4 35.63 -31.60 73.76
C LYS A 4 35.48 -33.13 73.77
N LEU A 5 34.87 -33.61 72.69
CA LEU A 5 35.19 -34.84 71.95
C LEU A 5 34.33 -36.10 72.26
N ILE A 6 33.53 -36.49 71.27
CA ILE A 6 33.58 -37.76 70.51
C ILE A 6 32.17 -38.24 70.06
N SER A 7 32.10 -38.51 68.74
CA SER A 7 31.27 -39.46 67.98
C SER A 7 29.74 -39.24 67.89
N LEU A 8 29.26 -38.77 66.74
CA LEU A 8 28.83 -39.61 65.59
C LEU A 8 27.52 -40.33 65.87
N LEU A 9 26.43 -39.77 65.35
CA LEU A 9 25.32 -40.43 64.65
C LEU A 9 24.05 -39.60 64.87
N GLN A 10 23.86 -38.57 64.05
CA GLN A 10 22.55 -38.30 63.45
C GLN A 10 22.70 -37.28 62.31
N ARG A 11 23.08 -37.87 61.17
CA ARG A 11 22.40 -37.68 59.88
C ARG A 11 22.18 -36.23 59.43
N LYS A 12 23.15 -35.75 58.64
CA LYS A 12 23.01 -34.79 57.54
C LYS A 12 21.54 -34.63 57.06
N ARG A 13 20.89 -33.53 57.46
CA ARG A 13 19.79 -32.94 56.68
C ARG A 13 20.44 -32.08 55.61
N HIS A 14 20.71 -32.69 54.46
CA HIS A 14 20.79 -31.95 53.21
C HIS A 14 19.42 -31.32 52.99
N ILE A 15 19.30 -30.02 53.19
CA ILE A 15 18.21 -29.24 52.60
C ILE A 15 18.56 -29.19 51.11
N VAL A 16 18.06 -30.17 50.36
CA VAL A 16 17.94 -30.05 48.92
C VAL A 16 16.84 -29.02 48.72
N ALA A 17 17.23 -27.79 48.43
CA ALA A 17 16.33 -26.84 47.81
C ALA A 17 15.93 -27.46 46.46
N LEU A 18 14.70 -27.97 46.36
CA LEU A 18 14.07 -28.22 45.07
C LEU A 18 13.88 -26.83 44.44
N SER A 19 14.88 -26.39 43.69
CA SER A 19 14.68 -25.38 42.67
C SER A 19 13.79 -26.01 41.60
N THR A 20 12.48 -25.85 41.74
CA THR A 20 11.54 -25.99 40.63
C THR A 20 11.93 -24.93 39.61
N ILE A 21 12.82 -25.31 38.68
CA ILE A 21 12.98 -24.59 37.42
C ILE A 21 11.63 -24.77 36.73
N LEU A 22 10.73 -23.81 36.93
CA LEU A 22 9.58 -23.62 36.06
C LEU A 22 10.19 -23.18 34.72
N MET A 23 10.54 -24.16 33.90
CA MET A 23 10.90 -23.94 32.51
C MET A 23 9.61 -23.48 31.86
N THR A 24 9.38 -22.17 31.86
CA THR A 24 8.29 -21.55 31.12
C THR A 24 8.53 -21.90 29.67
N PHE A 25 7.88 -22.96 29.18
CA PHE A 25 7.87 -23.28 27.77
C PHE A 25 7.18 -22.09 27.10
N VAL A 26 7.99 -21.20 26.52
CA VAL A 26 7.48 -20.18 25.61
C VAL A 26 6.87 -20.94 24.46
N VAL A 27 5.55 -21.01 24.43
CA VAL A 27 4.79 -21.58 23.32
C VAL A 27 5.20 -20.81 22.07
N MET A 28 5.82 -21.47 21.08
CA MET A 28 6.16 -20.86 19.81
C MET A 28 5.08 -21.28 18.81
N GLY A 29 4.18 -20.34 18.50
CA GLY A 29 3.21 -20.49 17.42
C GLY A 29 3.75 -19.76 16.20
N CYS A 30 4.24 -20.47 15.20
CA CYS A 30 4.76 -19.89 13.99
C CYS A 30 3.63 -19.67 12.98
N LEU A 31 3.46 -18.44 12.54
CA LEU A 31 2.48 -18.00 11.58
C LEU A 31 3.12 -17.87 10.20
N TYR A 32 2.45 -18.37 9.17
CA TYR A 32 2.93 -18.38 7.78
C TYR A 32 1.89 -17.85 6.80
N ILE A 33 2.37 -17.14 5.78
CA ILE A 33 1.62 -16.88 4.54
C ILE A 33 2.19 -17.85 3.51
N ASP A 34 1.38 -18.82 3.08
CA ASP A 34 1.77 -19.80 2.08
C ASP A 34 1.65 -19.21 0.68
N SER A 35 0.60 -18.42 0.44
CA SER A 35 0.42 -17.66 -0.80
C SER A 35 -0.58 -16.53 -0.62
N VAL A 36 -0.48 -15.53 -1.51
CA VAL A 36 -1.52 -14.54 -1.75
C VAL A 36 -2.04 -14.68 -3.17
N ASP A 37 -3.35 -14.67 -3.34
CA ASP A 37 -4.03 -14.79 -4.62
C ASP A 37 -4.73 -13.47 -4.93
N ILE A 38 -4.27 -12.81 -6.00
CA ILE A 38 -4.83 -11.57 -6.51
C ILE A 38 -5.63 -11.78 -7.80
N ALA A 39 -5.63 -13.00 -8.34
CA ALA A 39 -6.25 -13.30 -9.61
C ALA A 39 -7.78 -13.34 -9.47
N GLN A 40 -8.45 -12.75 -10.45
CA GLN A 40 -9.89 -12.79 -10.63
C GLN A 40 -10.22 -13.79 -11.72
N ILE A 41 -11.40 -14.41 -11.64
CA ILE A 41 -11.93 -15.23 -12.73
C ILE A 41 -12.88 -14.38 -13.56
N ILE A 42 -12.42 -13.97 -14.73
CA ILE A 42 -13.20 -13.19 -15.70
C ILE A 42 -13.25 -14.00 -16.99
N ASP A 43 -14.47 -14.28 -17.48
CA ASP A 43 -14.71 -15.08 -18.69
C ASP A 43 -13.99 -16.45 -18.68
N GLY A 44 -13.85 -17.05 -17.50
CA GLY A 44 -13.19 -18.34 -17.30
C GLY A 44 -11.67 -18.31 -17.29
N GLN A 45 -11.05 -17.13 -17.37
CA GLN A 45 -9.61 -16.95 -17.29
C GLN A 45 -9.19 -16.31 -15.97
N ALA A 46 -8.04 -16.75 -15.44
CA ALA A 46 -7.41 -16.14 -14.28
C ALA A 46 -6.62 -14.90 -14.75
N VAL A 47 -7.03 -13.73 -14.26
CA VAL A 47 -6.46 -12.44 -14.65
C VAL A 47 -6.18 -11.58 -13.42
N ASN A 48 -5.14 -10.76 -13.45
CA ASN A 48 -4.81 -9.85 -12.33
C ASN A 48 -5.46 -8.48 -12.51
N TYR A 49 -6.72 -8.46 -12.96
CA TYR A 49 -7.50 -7.23 -13.05
C TYR A 49 -8.96 -7.46 -12.66
N ALA A 50 -9.64 -6.38 -12.29
CA ALA A 50 -11.09 -6.31 -12.17
C ALA A 50 -11.63 -5.17 -13.04
N LYS A 51 -12.89 -5.30 -13.46
CA LYS A 51 -13.59 -4.20 -14.15
C LYS A 51 -14.04 -3.17 -13.11
N ALA A 52 -13.94 -1.89 -13.46
CA ALA A 52 -14.41 -0.78 -12.63
C ALA A 52 -15.85 -1.00 -12.12
N GLY A 53 -16.10 -0.66 -10.85
CA GLY A 53 -17.42 -0.83 -10.21
C GLY A 53 -17.82 -2.28 -9.89
N THR A 54 -16.96 -3.28 -10.15
CA THR A 54 -17.19 -4.68 -9.75
C THR A 54 -16.57 -4.99 -8.39
N THR A 55 -16.79 -6.20 -7.86
CA THR A 55 -16.13 -6.66 -6.63
C THR A 55 -14.95 -7.55 -6.98
N ALA A 56 -13.75 -7.17 -6.53
CA ALA A 56 -12.58 -8.03 -6.56
C ALA A 56 -12.51 -8.89 -5.28
N THR A 57 -12.01 -10.12 -5.43
CA THR A 57 -11.74 -11.03 -4.31
C THR A 57 -10.25 -11.33 -4.26
N PHE A 58 -9.62 -10.99 -3.14
CA PHE A 58 -8.23 -11.34 -2.84
C PHE A 58 -8.22 -12.44 -1.78
N LYS A 59 -7.21 -13.32 -1.81
CA LYS A 59 -7.07 -14.37 -0.81
C LYS A 59 -5.71 -14.42 -0.18
N ILE A 60 -5.68 -14.80 1.10
CA ILE A 60 -4.47 -15.17 1.82
C ILE A 60 -4.64 -16.63 2.20
N ASN A 61 -3.75 -17.50 1.71
CA ASN A 61 -3.65 -18.87 2.21
C ASN A 61 -2.49 -18.91 3.19
N GLY A 62 -2.72 -19.47 4.37
CA GLY A 62 -1.69 -19.55 5.40
C GLY A 62 -1.97 -20.66 6.39
N HIS A 63 -1.02 -20.83 7.30
CA HIS A 63 -1.17 -21.76 8.41
C HIS A 63 -0.51 -21.24 9.68
N ILE A 64 -0.97 -21.79 10.81
CA ILE A 64 -0.41 -21.56 12.14
C ILE A 64 0.13 -22.90 12.65
N SER A 65 1.44 -23.01 12.81
CA SER A 65 2.08 -24.15 13.46
C SER A 65 2.20 -23.88 14.96
N VAL A 66 1.49 -24.63 15.78
CA VAL A 66 1.47 -24.45 17.24
C VAL A 66 2.28 -25.56 17.92
N ALA A 67 3.42 -25.18 18.52
CA ALA A 67 4.20 -26.07 19.37
C ALA A 67 3.92 -25.79 20.87
N GLY A 68 3.26 -26.72 21.56
CA GLY A 68 2.99 -26.66 23.00
C GLY A 68 1.50 -26.65 23.36
N GLU A 69 1.20 -26.28 24.61
CA GLU A 69 -0.18 -26.22 25.12
C GLU A 69 -1.01 -25.09 24.45
N PRO A 70 -2.32 -25.29 24.27
CA PRO A 70 -3.27 -24.30 23.76
C PRO A 70 -3.10 -22.89 24.35
N ARG A 71 -2.85 -21.89 23.50
CA ARG A 71 -2.97 -20.48 23.88
C ARG A 71 -4.44 -20.06 23.78
N ASN A 72 -5.09 -19.75 24.89
CA ASN A 72 -6.48 -19.28 24.85
C ASN A 72 -6.57 -17.82 24.38
N ASP A 73 -7.70 -17.49 23.75
CA ASP A 73 -8.12 -16.13 23.40
C ASP A 73 -7.23 -15.37 22.40
N LYS A 74 -6.52 -16.07 21.51
CA LYS A 74 -5.78 -15.43 20.41
C LYS A 74 -6.72 -15.08 19.27
N ARG A 75 -6.39 -14.02 18.54
CA ARG A 75 -7.05 -13.61 17.29
C ARG A 75 -6.04 -13.55 16.18
N LEU A 76 -6.49 -13.83 14.97
CA LEU A 76 -5.73 -13.59 13.76
C LEU A 76 -6.16 -12.22 13.25
N VAL A 77 -5.23 -11.26 13.31
CA VAL A 77 -5.37 -9.94 12.70
C VAL A 77 -4.92 -10.04 11.26
N ILE A 78 -5.73 -9.52 10.34
CA ILE A 78 -5.46 -9.40 8.91
C ILE A 78 -5.41 -7.93 8.54
N GLY A 79 -4.34 -7.51 7.88
CA GLY A 79 -4.23 -6.21 7.25
C GLY A 79 -4.27 -6.32 5.73
N PHE A 80 -4.94 -5.37 5.08
CA PHE A 80 -4.97 -5.26 3.62
C PHE A 80 -4.64 -3.82 3.20
N LEU A 81 -3.68 -3.67 2.29
CA LEU A 81 -3.28 -2.39 1.70
C LEU A 81 -3.92 -2.24 0.31
N ALA A 82 -4.65 -1.15 0.09
CA ALA A 82 -5.24 -0.80 -1.19
C ALA A 82 -5.33 0.74 -1.36
N PRO A 83 -5.70 1.26 -2.54
CA PRO A 83 -5.90 2.69 -2.75
C PRO A 83 -6.95 3.28 -1.81
N LYS A 84 -6.73 4.53 -1.32
CA LYS A 84 -7.67 5.18 -0.38
C LYS A 84 -9.07 5.39 -0.95
N SER A 85 -9.18 5.55 -2.27
CA SER A 85 -10.46 5.70 -2.96
C SER A 85 -11.39 4.49 -2.80
N TRP A 86 -10.88 3.34 -2.37
CA TRP A 86 -11.68 2.14 -2.13
C TRP A 86 -12.36 2.15 -0.76
N ASN A 87 -11.89 2.98 0.19
CA ASN A 87 -12.45 3.13 1.53
C ASN A 87 -12.72 1.76 2.19
N LEU A 88 -11.62 1.03 2.41
CA LEU A 88 -11.64 -0.38 2.82
C LEU A 88 -12.48 -0.59 4.09
N ALA A 89 -12.37 0.32 5.05
CA ALA A 89 -13.10 0.25 6.31
C ALA A 89 -14.63 0.21 6.11
N GLN A 90 -15.15 0.88 5.08
CA GLN A 90 -16.59 0.91 4.79
C GLN A 90 -17.01 -0.15 3.79
N ASN A 91 -16.17 -0.45 2.80
CA ASN A 91 -16.59 -1.18 1.61
C ASN A 91 -16.12 -2.64 1.56
N ALA A 92 -15.03 -3.00 2.26
CA ALA A 92 -14.50 -4.36 2.20
C ALA A 92 -15.23 -5.31 3.16
N LYS A 93 -15.49 -6.53 2.68
CA LYS A 93 -16.01 -7.67 3.44
C LYS A 93 -14.92 -8.72 3.56
N VAL A 94 -14.49 -8.97 4.79
CA VAL A 94 -13.42 -9.92 5.08
C VAL A 94 -13.96 -11.13 5.83
N SER A 95 -13.52 -12.31 5.42
CA SER A 95 -14.00 -13.59 5.94
C SER A 95 -12.91 -14.65 5.83
N TYR A 96 -13.09 -15.80 6.47
CA TYR A 96 -12.12 -16.88 6.44
C TYR A 96 -12.76 -18.26 6.54
N THR A 97 -12.04 -19.27 6.07
CA THR A 97 -12.28 -20.70 6.34
C THR A 97 -11.06 -21.28 7.07
N GLU A 98 -11.28 -22.32 7.85
CA GLU A 98 -10.23 -23.06 8.57
C GLU A 98 -10.61 -24.55 8.67
N ASP A 99 -9.64 -25.42 8.96
CA ASP A 99 -9.79 -26.88 8.88
C ASP A 99 -9.83 -27.61 10.23
N THR A 100 -9.76 -26.89 11.34
CA THR A 100 -9.46 -27.41 12.66
C THR A 100 -10.62 -27.33 13.64
N PHE A 101 -11.19 -26.14 13.87
CA PHE A 101 -12.15 -25.89 14.95
C PHE A 101 -13.57 -26.28 14.56
N ASP A 102 -13.97 -25.95 13.33
CA ASP A 102 -15.23 -26.39 12.76
C ASP A 102 -15.12 -26.45 11.21
N PRO A 103 -14.58 -27.55 10.65
CA PRO A 103 -14.35 -27.66 9.21
C PRO A 103 -15.65 -27.63 8.38
N ASN A 104 -16.83 -27.72 9.01
CA ASN A 104 -18.12 -27.70 8.33
C ASN A 104 -18.87 -26.36 8.48
N ILE A 105 -18.34 -25.41 9.24
CA ILE A 105 -18.99 -24.11 9.49
C ILE A 105 -19.05 -23.23 8.24
N GLY A 106 -18.25 -23.56 7.23
CA GLY A 106 -18.09 -22.77 6.03
C GLY A 106 -17.35 -21.46 6.31
N GLU A 107 -17.64 -20.45 5.50
CA GLU A 107 -16.98 -19.15 5.56
C GLU A 107 -17.49 -18.32 6.76
N GLN A 108 -16.56 -17.87 7.61
CA GLN A 108 -16.83 -17.06 8.79
C GLN A 108 -16.43 -15.61 8.55
N ASN A 109 -17.28 -14.66 8.97
CA ASN A 109 -16.97 -13.24 8.86
C ASN A 109 -15.87 -12.82 9.85
N MET A 110 -14.99 -11.94 9.40
CA MET A 110 -14.07 -11.18 10.24
C MET A 110 -14.69 -9.83 10.60
N THR A 111 -14.22 -9.23 11.69
CA THR A 111 -14.71 -7.93 12.17
C THR A 111 -13.64 -6.88 11.93
N LEU A 112 -14.01 -5.76 11.30
CA LEU A 112 -13.14 -4.59 11.19
C LEU A 112 -12.69 -4.14 12.58
N ILE A 113 -11.39 -3.89 12.73
CA ILE A 113 -10.84 -3.32 13.95
C ILE A 113 -11.10 -1.81 13.93
N PRO A 114 -11.91 -1.25 14.85
CA PRO A 114 -12.20 0.18 14.88
C PRO A 114 -10.92 1.01 15.03
N SER A 115 -10.93 2.24 14.49
CA SER A 115 -9.79 3.17 14.62
C SER A 115 -9.47 3.56 16.07
N THR A 116 -10.43 3.36 16.99
CA THR A 116 -10.26 3.58 18.43
C THR A 116 -9.55 2.42 19.13
N GLU A 117 -9.53 1.23 18.54
CA GLU A 117 -8.79 0.09 19.07
C GLU A 117 -7.32 0.20 18.68
N GLN A 118 -6.45 0.06 19.68
CA GLN A 118 -5.02 0.27 19.54
C GLN A 118 -4.28 -1.02 19.90
N PRO A 119 -3.21 -1.39 19.17
CA PRO A 119 -2.34 -2.45 19.63
C PRO A 119 -1.73 -2.06 20.99
N SER A 120 -1.77 -2.96 21.96
CA SER A 120 -1.39 -2.66 23.36
C SER A 120 0.04 -2.10 23.51
N ASN A 121 0.93 -2.44 22.59
CA ASN A 121 2.33 -1.99 22.54
C ASN A 121 2.59 -0.78 21.60
N LYS A 122 1.57 -0.23 20.95
CA LYS A 122 1.67 0.97 20.10
C LYS A 122 0.59 2.00 20.49
N PRO A 123 0.62 2.53 21.73
CA PRO A 123 -0.39 3.47 22.22
C PRO A 123 -0.42 4.76 21.38
N GLY A 124 -1.61 5.26 21.11
CA GLY A 124 -1.84 6.44 20.27
C GLY A 124 -1.97 6.15 18.78
N LEU A 125 -1.78 4.91 18.34
CA LEU A 125 -1.93 4.49 16.94
C LEU A 125 -3.07 3.47 16.82
N SER A 126 -3.96 3.70 15.85
CA SER A 126 -4.85 2.63 15.39
C SER A 126 -4.04 1.50 14.74
N TRP A 127 -4.64 0.32 14.59
CA TRP A 127 -4.00 -0.78 13.87
C TRP A 127 -3.59 -0.40 12.44
N SER A 128 -4.45 0.30 11.71
CA SER A 128 -4.13 0.83 10.37
C SER A 128 -2.95 1.80 10.39
N ALA A 129 -2.88 2.72 11.35
CA ALA A 129 -1.77 3.66 11.48
C ALA A 129 -0.47 2.94 11.86
N ALA A 130 -0.54 1.93 12.72
CA ALA A 130 0.60 1.08 13.08
C ALA A 130 1.13 0.29 11.87
N LEU A 131 0.25 -0.22 11.01
CA LEU A 131 0.63 -0.88 9.76
C LEU A 131 1.28 0.10 8.78
N MET A 132 0.67 1.27 8.59
CA MET A 132 1.23 2.32 7.73
C MET A 132 2.61 2.77 8.21
N GLN A 133 2.81 2.93 9.52
CA GLN A 133 4.12 3.29 10.08
C GLN A 133 5.18 2.19 9.89
N GLU A 134 4.80 0.92 9.98
CA GLU A 134 5.74 -0.21 9.91
C GLU A 134 6.07 -0.60 8.46
N TYR A 135 5.07 -0.63 7.58
CA TYR A 135 5.16 -1.19 6.22
C TYR A 135 4.97 -0.15 5.12
N GLY A 136 4.56 1.08 5.45
CA GLY A 136 4.26 2.12 4.47
C GLY A 136 3.23 1.65 3.45
N VAL A 137 3.47 1.97 2.18
CA VAL A 137 2.67 1.55 1.03
C VAL A 137 3.30 0.38 0.26
N GLY A 138 4.18 -0.40 0.90
CA GLY A 138 4.94 -1.46 0.25
C GLY A 138 5.90 -0.90 -0.81
N THR A 139 5.93 -1.51 -1.99
CA THR A 139 6.72 -1.07 -3.16
C THR A 139 5.89 -0.28 -4.17
N ASN A 140 4.74 0.25 -3.76
CA ASN A 140 3.97 1.19 -4.57
C ASN A 140 4.69 2.55 -4.62
N ILE A 141 4.67 3.19 -5.78
CA ILE A 141 5.38 4.46 -6.04
C ILE A 141 4.59 5.69 -5.56
N LEU A 142 3.27 5.56 -5.46
CA LEU A 142 2.36 6.60 -5.02
C LEU A 142 1.86 6.30 -3.60
N GLU A 143 1.81 7.33 -2.76
CA GLU A 143 1.50 7.21 -1.32
C GLU A 143 -0.01 7.18 -1.02
N ASP A 144 -0.86 7.29 -2.03
CA ASP A 144 -2.32 7.39 -1.85
C ASP A 144 -2.98 6.02 -1.61
N MET A 145 -2.54 5.35 -0.56
CA MET A 145 -3.02 4.04 -0.14
C MET A 145 -3.39 4.04 1.35
N GLU A 146 -4.21 3.08 1.76
CA GLU A 146 -4.58 2.86 3.15
C GLU A 146 -4.45 1.38 3.54
N TRP A 147 -4.13 1.17 4.82
CA TRP A 147 -4.29 -0.12 5.46
C TRP A 147 -5.64 -0.19 6.18
N ALA A 148 -6.38 -1.28 6.03
CA ALA A 148 -7.47 -1.65 6.92
C ALA A 148 -7.17 -2.97 7.63
N ALA A 149 -7.53 -3.05 8.92
CA ALA A 149 -7.27 -4.21 9.76
C ALA A 149 -8.56 -4.88 10.24
N TYR A 150 -8.59 -6.20 10.23
CA TYR A 150 -9.72 -7.04 10.63
C TYR A 150 -9.23 -8.13 11.57
N TRP A 151 -10.05 -8.59 12.51
CA TRP A 151 -9.72 -9.75 13.34
C TRP A 151 -10.73 -10.88 13.19
N THR A 152 -10.28 -12.09 13.47
CA THR A 152 -11.18 -13.22 13.66
C THR A 152 -11.90 -13.09 15.00
N LYS A 153 -12.88 -13.96 15.24
CA LYS A 153 -13.26 -14.27 16.62
C LYS A 153 -12.04 -14.84 17.36
N PRO A 154 -11.97 -14.70 18.70
CA PRO A 154 -10.95 -15.40 19.48
C PRO A 154 -11.01 -16.90 19.22
N TYR A 155 -9.85 -17.52 19.07
CA TYR A 155 -9.67 -18.96 19.04
C TYR A 155 -8.67 -19.37 20.12
N SER A 156 -8.87 -20.57 20.64
CA SER A 156 -7.86 -21.24 21.46
C SER A 156 -6.86 -21.93 20.54
N GLY A 157 -5.57 -21.92 20.87
CA GLY A 157 -4.59 -22.72 20.16
C GLY A 157 -4.94 -24.20 20.24
N VAL A 158 -4.70 -24.95 19.18
CA VAL A 158 -4.70 -26.41 19.20
C VAL A 158 -3.27 -26.90 19.07
N ALA A 159 -2.98 -28.12 19.48
CA ALA A 159 -1.72 -28.75 19.10
C ALA A 159 -1.78 -29.13 17.61
N GLY A 160 -0.75 -28.80 16.84
CA GLY A 160 -0.67 -29.11 15.42
C GLY A 160 -0.71 -27.86 14.54
N GLU A 161 -1.25 -28.02 13.33
CA GLU A 161 -1.35 -26.96 12.32
C GLU A 161 -2.82 -26.57 12.11
N ILE A 162 -3.07 -25.26 12.00
CA ILE A 162 -4.37 -24.73 11.55
C ILE A 162 -4.13 -24.15 10.16
N HIS A 163 -4.74 -24.73 9.12
CA HIS A 163 -4.72 -24.13 7.79
C HIS A 163 -5.92 -23.22 7.61
N PHE A 164 -5.71 -22.06 7.00
CA PHE A 164 -6.77 -21.10 6.77
C PHE A 164 -6.65 -20.44 5.40
N THR A 165 -7.81 -20.02 4.89
CA THR A 165 -7.91 -19.11 3.75
C THR A 165 -8.72 -17.90 4.18
N VAL A 166 -8.15 -16.71 4.05
CA VAL A 166 -8.87 -15.45 4.23
C VAL A 166 -9.32 -14.95 2.86
N TYR A 167 -10.55 -14.47 2.77
CA TYR A 167 -11.13 -13.84 1.58
C TYR A 167 -11.42 -12.38 1.89
N ILE A 168 -10.85 -11.48 1.09
CA ILE A 168 -11.06 -10.04 1.15
C ILE A 168 -11.83 -9.65 -0.12
N ARG A 169 -13.10 -9.28 0.04
CA ARG A 169 -13.98 -8.89 -1.06
C ARG A 169 -14.25 -7.41 -0.99
N VAL A 170 -13.88 -6.67 -2.03
CA VAL A 170 -13.97 -5.21 -2.04
C VAL A 170 -14.50 -4.72 -3.38
N PRO A 171 -15.50 -3.81 -3.39
CA PRO A 171 -15.86 -3.07 -4.59
C PRO A 171 -14.66 -2.27 -5.07
N VAL A 172 -14.17 -2.57 -6.27
CA VAL A 172 -13.14 -1.75 -6.90
C VAL A 172 -13.79 -0.45 -7.37
N GLY A 173 -13.07 0.66 -7.24
CA GLY A 173 -13.56 1.98 -7.63
C GLY A 173 -13.90 2.09 -9.12
N ASN A 174 -14.39 3.26 -9.52
CA ASN A 174 -14.81 3.51 -10.91
C ASN A 174 -13.66 3.98 -11.83
N LYS A 175 -12.46 4.22 -11.29
CA LYS A 175 -11.33 4.79 -12.04
C LYS A 175 -10.36 3.71 -12.50
N ASN A 176 -9.72 3.93 -13.64
CA ASN A 176 -8.61 3.09 -14.08
C ASN A 176 -7.41 3.27 -13.15
N MET A 177 -6.87 2.18 -12.64
CA MET A 177 -5.68 2.23 -11.80
C MET A 177 -4.98 0.87 -11.72
N ARG A 178 -3.71 0.87 -11.35
CA ARG A 178 -3.00 -0.38 -11.03
C ARG A 178 -2.13 -0.21 -9.80
N PHE A 179 -2.12 -1.20 -8.92
CA PHE A 179 -1.41 -1.15 -7.64
C PHE A 179 -0.97 -2.53 -7.18
N LYS A 180 -0.01 -2.58 -6.25
CA LYS A 180 0.44 -3.83 -5.62
C LYS A 180 -0.23 -3.96 -4.25
N PRO A 181 -1.27 -4.79 -4.07
CA PRO A 181 -1.86 -5.02 -2.77
C PRO A 181 -0.83 -5.64 -1.83
N SER A 182 -0.90 -5.29 -0.54
CA SER A 182 -0.11 -5.95 0.51
C SER A 182 -1.01 -6.56 1.56
N PHE A 183 -0.56 -7.70 2.09
CA PHE A 183 -1.31 -8.55 3.00
C PHE A 183 -0.50 -8.76 4.27
N PHE A 184 -1.10 -8.46 5.41
CA PHE A 184 -0.50 -8.64 6.72
C PHE A 184 -1.30 -9.66 7.51
N ILE A 185 -0.60 -10.53 8.25
CA ILE A 185 -1.21 -11.42 9.23
C ILE A 185 -0.47 -11.33 10.56
N ASN A 186 -1.19 -11.34 11.69
CA ASN A 186 -0.61 -11.39 13.03
C ASN A 186 -1.52 -12.16 13.99
N SER A 187 -0.97 -13.23 14.59
CA SER A 187 -1.63 -14.01 15.63
C SER A 187 -1.30 -13.40 17.00
N THR A 188 -2.28 -12.82 17.68
CA THR A 188 -2.06 -12.01 18.89
C THR A 188 -3.23 -12.05 19.87
N ASP A 189 -2.98 -11.72 21.14
CA ASP A 189 -4.02 -11.46 22.16
C ASP A 189 -4.52 -10.02 22.10
N ASP A 190 -3.64 -9.05 21.81
CA ASP A 190 -3.99 -7.64 21.57
C ASP A 190 -2.84 -6.75 21.04
N ASN A 191 -1.63 -7.27 20.88
CA ASN A 191 -0.44 -6.50 20.51
C ASN A 191 -0.11 -6.59 19.03
N PHE A 192 0.57 -5.56 18.51
CA PHE A 192 1.24 -5.62 17.21
C PHE A 192 2.55 -6.35 17.40
N SER A 193 2.58 -7.66 17.09
CA SER A 193 3.72 -8.51 17.46
C SER A 193 5.06 -7.93 17.01
N THR A 194 6.06 -8.01 17.88
CA THR A 194 7.46 -7.74 17.53
C THR A 194 8.20 -9.00 17.10
N ASP A 195 7.58 -10.16 17.32
CA ASP A 195 8.09 -11.47 16.91
C ASP A 195 7.71 -11.74 15.46
N THR A 196 8.73 -11.92 14.63
CA THR A 196 8.61 -12.27 13.21
C THR A 196 8.00 -13.64 12.98
N GLU A 197 7.96 -14.52 13.98
CA GLU A 197 7.24 -15.79 13.90
C GLU A 197 5.74 -15.59 14.05
N ALA A 198 5.29 -14.61 14.83
CA ALA A 198 3.86 -14.35 15.09
C ALA A 198 3.23 -13.29 14.16
N ARG A 199 3.99 -12.70 13.23
CA ARG A 199 3.49 -11.81 12.17
C ARG A 199 4.16 -12.08 10.83
N LYS A 200 3.44 -11.86 9.72
CA LYS A 200 3.99 -11.88 8.36
C LYS A 200 3.36 -10.76 7.53
N CYS A 201 4.10 -10.25 6.55
CA CYS A 201 3.62 -9.32 5.54
C CYS A 201 4.09 -9.83 4.18
N MET A 202 3.21 -9.85 3.19
CA MET A 202 3.51 -10.27 1.82
C MET A 202 2.84 -9.32 0.84
N GLU A 203 3.59 -8.85 -0.15
CA GLU A 203 3.08 -8.06 -1.26
C GLU A 203 2.63 -8.99 -2.40
N GLY A 204 1.52 -8.66 -3.05
CA GLY A 204 1.06 -9.30 -4.28
C GLY A 204 1.75 -8.73 -5.53
N GLY A 205 1.40 -9.31 -6.68
CA GLY A 205 1.76 -8.70 -7.98
C GLY A 205 0.97 -7.41 -8.25
N CYS A 206 1.27 -6.75 -9.37
CA CYS A 206 0.47 -5.61 -9.82
C CYS A 206 -0.94 -6.07 -10.21
N PHE A 207 -1.95 -5.43 -9.62
CA PHE A 207 -3.37 -5.64 -9.86
C PHE A 207 -3.97 -4.41 -10.52
N GLU A 208 -4.83 -4.59 -11.52
CA GLU A 208 -5.39 -3.50 -12.31
C GLU A 208 -6.93 -3.37 -12.16
N VAL A 209 -7.41 -2.15 -12.22
CA VAL A 209 -8.81 -1.81 -12.47
C VAL A 209 -8.90 -1.26 -13.88
N VAL A 210 -9.67 -1.95 -14.72
CA VAL A 210 -9.83 -1.64 -16.15
C VAL A 210 -11.27 -1.22 -16.47
N GLU A 211 -11.48 -0.67 -17.66
CA GLU A 211 -12.79 -0.21 -18.14
C GLU A 211 -13.44 0.87 -17.24
N GLY A 212 -12.62 1.56 -16.45
CA GLY A 212 -13.00 2.69 -15.62
C GLY A 212 -12.84 4.03 -16.32
N GLU A 213 -13.11 5.07 -15.55
CA GLU A 213 -13.00 6.47 -15.96
C GLU A 213 -11.56 6.97 -15.84
N GLY A 214 -11.19 7.91 -16.71
CA GLY A 214 -9.91 8.62 -16.67
C GLY A 214 -8.69 7.80 -17.13
N LEU A 215 -7.52 8.44 -17.07
CA LEU A 215 -6.24 7.77 -17.30
C LEU A 215 -5.95 6.75 -16.18
N VAL A 216 -5.13 5.76 -16.50
CA VAL A 216 -4.66 4.75 -15.54
C VAL A 216 -3.77 5.43 -14.50
N THR A 217 -4.22 5.45 -13.25
CA THR A 217 -3.32 5.81 -12.14
C THR A 217 -2.43 4.61 -11.82
N ASP A 218 -1.13 4.72 -12.12
CA ASP A 218 -0.19 3.61 -11.92
C ASP A 218 0.61 3.78 -10.62
N PHE A 219 0.32 2.94 -9.65
CA PHE A 219 1.04 2.83 -8.38
C PHE A 219 2.17 1.78 -8.46
N CYS A 220 2.18 0.92 -9.48
CA CYS A 220 3.11 -0.21 -9.57
C CYS A 220 4.48 0.15 -10.15
N SER A 221 4.52 1.17 -11.01
CA SER A 221 5.71 1.59 -11.74
C SER A 221 6.00 3.07 -11.60
N GLU A 222 7.27 3.43 -11.77
CA GLU A 222 7.67 4.83 -11.93
C GLU A 222 7.37 5.28 -13.36
N HIS A 223 6.92 6.54 -13.49
CA HIS A 223 6.64 7.21 -14.75
C HIS A 223 7.47 8.48 -14.84
N PHE A 224 7.69 9.02 -16.03
CA PHE A 224 8.34 10.31 -16.20
C PHE A 224 7.56 11.44 -15.52
N ASN A 225 6.25 11.29 -15.32
CA ASN A 225 5.42 12.25 -14.61
C ASN A 225 4.94 11.71 -13.24
N LYS A 226 4.84 12.61 -12.26
CA LYS A 226 4.12 12.36 -11.01
C LYS A 226 3.39 13.63 -10.57
N THR A 227 2.13 13.50 -10.16
CA THR A 227 1.31 14.60 -9.66
C THR A 227 0.94 14.41 -8.20
N THR A 228 0.90 15.50 -7.43
CA THR A 228 0.49 15.47 -6.02
C THR A 228 -0.27 16.75 -5.65
N PRO A 229 -1.48 16.65 -5.08
CA PRO A 229 -2.24 15.41 -4.85
C PRO A 229 -2.75 14.79 -6.15
N LEU A 230 -3.08 13.49 -6.13
CA LEU A 230 -3.64 12.79 -7.30
C LEU A 230 -5.04 13.31 -7.67
N THR A 231 -5.82 13.66 -6.65
CA THR A 231 -7.10 14.35 -6.78
C THR A 231 -6.95 15.75 -6.19
N ALA A 232 -7.32 16.76 -6.96
CA ALA A 232 -7.35 18.16 -6.53
C ALA A 232 -8.57 18.85 -7.13
N LEU A 233 -9.05 19.88 -6.46
CA LEU A 233 -9.90 20.89 -7.07
C LEU A 233 -9.04 21.91 -7.83
N GLN A 234 -9.64 22.64 -8.77
CA GLN A 234 -8.92 23.69 -9.53
C GLN A 234 -8.35 24.82 -8.66
N ASN A 235 -8.86 24.98 -7.44
CA ASN A 235 -8.42 25.96 -6.46
C ASN A 235 -7.33 25.44 -5.49
N ASP A 236 -6.95 24.17 -5.60
CA ASP A 236 -5.86 23.60 -4.80
C ASP A 236 -4.50 23.81 -5.46
N PHE A 237 -3.43 23.71 -4.65
CA PHE A 237 -2.07 23.65 -5.19
C PHE A 237 -1.76 22.24 -5.67
N VAL A 238 -1.33 22.12 -6.93
CA VAL A 238 -0.91 20.86 -7.54
C VAL A 238 0.58 20.94 -7.84
N THR A 239 1.31 19.90 -7.44
CA THR A 239 2.72 19.72 -7.77
C THR A 239 2.86 18.74 -8.92
N PHE A 240 3.45 19.19 -10.02
CA PHE A 240 3.85 18.38 -11.16
C PHE A 240 5.34 18.09 -11.07
N SER A 241 5.69 16.82 -11.20
CA SER A 241 7.05 16.31 -11.05
C SER A 241 7.48 15.60 -12.32
N PHE A 242 8.67 15.93 -12.81
CA PHE A 242 9.36 15.21 -13.88
C PHE A 242 10.44 14.30 -13.27
N ILE A 243 10.32 13.00 -13.47
CA ILE A 243 11.24 11.96 -12.98
C ILE A 243 12.21 11.58 -14.10
N GLY A 244 13.14 12.48 -14.42
CA GLY A 244 14.10 12.24 -15.50
C GLY A 244 15.14 11.15 -15.21
N GLY A 245 15.14 10.58 -14.00
CA GLY A 245 16.01 9.48 -13.63
C GLY A 245 15.50 8.09 -14.03
N LEU A 246 14.26 7.99 -14.52
CA LEU A 246 13.64 6.74 -14.94
C LEU A 246 14.39 6.07 -16.10
N ASP A 247 14.94 6.88 -17.00
CA ASP A 247 15.73 6.43 -18.14
C ASP A 247 17.10 7.13 -18.13
N ASP A 248 18.17 6.34 -18.14
CA ASP A 248 19.54 6.86 -18.22
C ASP A 248 19.82 7.53 -19.57
N ASP A 249 19.06 7.16 -20.61
CA ASP A 249 19.17 7.74 -21.94
C ASP A 249 18.27 8.96 -22.19
N ASN A 250 17.53 9.41 -21.17
CA ASN A 250 16.58 10.51 -21.27
C ASN A 250 17.21 11.77 -21.91
N ALA A 251 16.72 12.13 -23.10
CA ALA A 251 17.27 13.20 -23.92
C ALA A 251 17.19 14.58 -23.22
N LEU A 252 16.13 14.82 -22.47
CA LEU A 252 15.91 16.08 -21.76
C LEU A 252 16.94 16.28 -20.64
N ILE A 253 17.27 15.20 -19.92
CA ILE A 253 18.34 15.22 -18.92
C ILE A 253 19.73 15.34 -19.58
N LYS A 254 19.97 14.63 -20.68
CA LYS A 254 21.25 14.67 -21.41
C LYS A 254 21.56 16.04 -22.02
N ALA A 255 20.54 16.84 -22.33
CA ALA A 255 20.71 18.21 -22.81
C ALA A 255 21.35 19.15 -21.77
N LYS A 256 21.40 18.76 -20.48
CA LYS A 256 22.04 19.49 -19.37
C LYS A 256 21.57 20.96 -19.23
N GLY A 257 20.31 21.22 -19.60
CA GLY A 257 19.69 22.54 -19.53
C GLY A 257 18.66 22.66 -18.40
N ASN A 258 18.07 23.85 -18.33
CA ASN A 258 16.86 24.07 -17.54
C ASN A 258 15.68 23.29 -18.13
N ILE A 259 14.80 22.83 -17.26
CA ILE A 259 13.58 22.08 -17.61
C ILE A 259 12.38 22.95 -17.30
N TYR A 260 11.45 23.00 -18.23
CA TYR A 260 10.26 23.83 -18.16
C TYR A 260 9.01 22.97 -18.28
N PHE A 261 7.99 23.35 -17.52
CA PHE A 261 6.63 22.83 -17.66
C PHE A 261 5.92 23.58 -18.78
N GLU A 262 5.28 22.85 -19.70
CA GLU A 262 4.32 23.38 -20.65
C GLU A 262 2.95 22.77 -20.37
N GLY A 263 1.91 23.59 -20.36
CA GLY A 263 0.57 23.11 -20.08
C GLY A 263 -0.52 23.84 -20.85
N THR A 264 -1.64 23.15 -21.04
CA THR A 264 -2.90 23.71 -21.50
C THR A 264 -4.01 23.25 -20.55
N ALA A 265 -4.57 24.17 -19.78
CA ALA A 265 -5.77 23.91 -19.01
C ALA A 265 -6.99 23.92 -19.93
N VAL A 266 -7.90 22.96 -19.73
CA VAL A 266 -9.12 22.79 -20.51
C VAL A 266 -10.32 23.06 -19.60
N GLY A 267 -11.16 24.02 -19.99
CA GLY A 267 -12.41 24.35 -19.32
C GLY A 267 -13.52 23.34 -19.64
N SER A 268 -14.54 23.28 -18.80
CA SER A 268 -15.74 22.44 -19.02
C SER A 268 -16.56 22.86 -20.25
N ASP A 269 -16.38 24.09 -20.71
CA ASP A 269 -16.90 24.63 -21.97
C ASP A 269 -16.04 24.28 -23.20
N GLY A 270 -14.93 23.57 -23.00
CA GLY A 270 -13.94 23.23 -24.02
C GLY A 270 -12.95 24.35 -24.35
N GLN A 271 -13.01 25.50 -23.67
CA GLN A 271 -12.04 26.57 -23.83
C GLN A 271 -10.66 26.13 -23.34
N ARG A 272 -9.59 26.58 -24.01
CA ARG A 272 -8.22 26.15 -23.74
C ARG A 272 -7.34 27.33 -23.35
N TYR A 273 -6.60 27.18 -22.25
CA TYR A 273 -5.71 28.20 -21.68
C TYR A 273 -4.29 27.67 -21.64
N THR A 274 -3.45 28.10 -22.59
CA THR A 274 -2.09 27.58 -22.76
C THR A 274 -1.05 28.47 -22.10
N VAL A 275 -0.11 27.84 -21.37
CA VAL A 275 1.13 28.43 -20.88
C VAL A 275 2.29 27.58 -21.38
N ASN A 276 3.03 28.11 -22.35
CA ASN A 276 4.18 27.45 -22.97
C ASN A 276 5.44 28.33 -22.97
N GLU A 277 5.44 29.42 -22.20
CA GLU A 277 6.60 30.30 -22.07
C GLU A 277 7.82 29.58 -21.46
N LYS A 278 9.00 30.16 -21.64
CA LYS A 278 10.29 29.64 -21.13
C LYS A 278 10.89 30.63 -20.15
N SER A 279 10.12 30.88 -19.09
CA SER A 279 10.40 31.88 -18.07
C SER A 279 10.52 31.22 -16.69
N ASP A 280 10.84 32.03 -15.67
CA ASP A 280 10.83 31.61 -14.26
C ASP A 280 9.46 31.07 -13.81
N LYS A 281 8.36 31.47 -14.47
CA LYS A 281 7.01 30.96 -14.18
C LYS A 281 6.90 29.46 -14.41
N THR A 282 7.51 28.99 -15.49
CA THR A 282 7.44 27.59 -15.96
C THR A 282 8.66 26.76 -15.58
N LEU A 283 9.69 27.38 -15.00
CA LEU A 283 10.95 26.73 -14.65
C LEU A 283 10.74 25.72 -13.52
N MET A 284 11.07 24.45 -13.79
CA MET A 284 11.00 23.40 -12.80
C MET A 284 12.26 23.38 -11.93
N LYS A 285 12.08 23.19 -10.63
CA LYS A 285 13.16 23.17 -9.66
C LYS A 285 13.58 21.73 -9.37
N ARG A 286 14.87 21.46 -9.50
CA ARG A 286 15.43 20.16 -9.12
C ARG A 286 15.26 19.95 -7.62
N GLU A 287 14.75 18.79 -7.24
CA GLU A 287 14.43 18.44 -5.85
C GLU A 287 15.70 18.45 -4.98
N ASN A 288 16.76 17.77 -5.44
CA ASN A 288 18.07 17.77 -4.81
C ASN A 288 19.17 17.41 -5.83
N GLN A 289 20.43 17.42 -5.40
CA GLN A 289 21.57 17.15 -6.28
C GLN A 289 21.74 15.68 -6.68
N TYR A 290 21.10 14.75 -5.96
CA TYR A 290 21.26 13.31 -6.12
C TYR A 290 20.21 12.69 -7.05
N THR A 291 18.98 13.23 -7.04
CA THR A 291 17.89 12.77 -7.91
C THR A 291 17.84 13.58 -9.20
N LYS A 292 17.36 12.98 -10.30
CA LYS A 292 17.05 13.69 -11.55
C LYS A 292 15.56 14.10 -11.56
N THR A 293 15.03 14.47 -10.39
CA THR A 293 13.62 14.83 -10.19
C THR A 293 13.46 16.35 -10.16
N TYR A 294 12.50 16.87 -10.91
CA TYR A 294 12.25 18.30 -11.05
C TYR A 294 10.78 18.59 -10.80
N ASN A 295 10.47 19.60 -10.00
CA ASN A 295 9.13 19.88 -9.52
C ASN A 295 8.70 21.31 -9.85
N ILE A 296 7.40 21.48 -10.11
CA ILE A 296 6.72 22.77 -10.10
C ILE A 296 5.42 22.64 -9.32
N THR A 297 5.21 23.52 -8.34
CA THR A 297 3.94 23.62 -7.62
C THR A 297 3.22 24.86 -8.11
N LEU A 298 1.98 24.69 -8.57
CA LEU A 298 1.18 25.75 -9.14
C LEU A 298 -0.26 25.69 -8.63
N TRP A 299 -0.89 26.85 -8.56
CA TRP A 299 -2.34 26.98 -8.41
C TRP A 299 -2.93 27.11 -9.82
N PRO A 300 -3.70 26.13 -10.32
CA PRO A 300 -4.11 26.06 -11.73
C PRO A 300 -4.77 27.33 -12.26
N GLU A 301 -5.81 27.85 -11.59
CA GLU A 301 -6.53 29.05 -12.06
C GLU A 301 -5.58 30.24 -12.26
N GLY A 302 -4.75 30.53 -11.25
CA GLY A 302 -3.79 31.63 -11.32
C GLY A 302 -2.66 31.38 -12.31
N PHE A 303 -2.20 30.13 -12.45
CA PHE A 303 -1.10 29.79 -13.36
C PHE A 303 -1.51 29.97 -14.82
N PHE A 304 -2.70 29.51 -15.19
CA PHE A 304 -3.21 29.59 -16.58
C PHE A 304 -3.97 30.89 -16.88
N ASN A 305 -4.08 31.81 -15.90
CA ASN A 305 -4.88 33.05 -15.99
C ASN A 305 -6.33 32.77 -16.40
N VAL A 306 -6.93 31.76 -15.76
CA VAL A 306 -8.29 31.33 -16.05
C VAL A 306 -9.29 32.38 -15.54
N PRO A 307 -10.28 32.79 -16.35
CA PRO A 307 -11.30 33.74 -15.89
C PRO A 307 -12.10 33.20 -14.71
N GLU A 308 -12.43 34.08 -13.75
CA GLU A 308 -13.26 33.74 -12.59
C GLU A 308 -14.59 33.10 -13.04
N GLY A 309 -14.95 32.00 -12.37
CA GLY A 309 -16.17 31.24 -12.67
C GLY A 309 -16.04 30.21 -13.80
N THR A 310 -14.86 30.08 -14.43
CA THR A 310 -14.58 28.98 -15.37
C THR A 310 -14.21 27.73 -14.58
N GLU A 311 -14.91 26.63 -14.85
CA GLU A 311 -14.56 25.32 -14.31
C GLU A 311 -13.56 24.62 -15.22
N LEU A 312 -12.47 24.11 -14.67
CA LEU A 312 -11.45 23.33 -15.36
C LEU A 312 -11.73 21.84 -15.20
N VAL A 313 -11.59 21.09 -16.29
CA VAL A 313 -11.76 19.62 -16.29
C VAL A 313 -10.42 18.89 -16.37
N SER A 314 -9.42 19.49 -17.01
CA SER A 314 -8.10 18.87 -17.12
C SER A 314 -6.98 19.86 -17.40
N ILE A 315 -5.74 19.40 -17.26
CA ILE A 315 -4.52 20.02 -17.75
C ILE A 315 -3.80 19.00 -18.62
N GLU A 316 -3.60 19.34 -19.88
CA GLU A 316 -2.69 18.63 -20.79
C GLU A 316 -1.29 19.23 -20.64
N TYR A 317 -0.24 18.44 -20.46
CA TYR A 317 1.10 18.97 -20.18
C TYR A 317 2.26 18.12 -20.71
N ALA A 318 3.43 18.76 -20.77
CA ALA A 318 4.69 18.17 -21.16
C ALA A 318 5.87 18.83 -20.41
N PHE A 319 7.03 18.17 -20.45
CA PHE A 319 8.28 18.72 -19.92
C PHE A 319 9.26 18.96 -21.06
N THR A 320 9.87 20.14 -21.11
CA THR A 320 10.70 20.55 -22.25
C THR A 320 11.96 21.29 -21.84
N ASN A 321 12.93 21.33 -22.74
CA ASN A 321 14.10 22.19 -22.61
C ASN A 321 13.79 23.66 -22.99
N ALA A 322 14.78 24.53 -22.81
CA ALA A 322 14.65 25.98 -23.00
C ALA A 322 14.25 26.42 -24.42
N ASP A 323 14.64 25.67 -25.45
CA ASP A 323 14.37 26.01 -26.86
C ASP A 323 13.18 25.24 -27.47
N GLY A 324 12.55 24.35 -26.70
CA GLY A 324 11.40 23.57 -27.15
C GLY A 324 11.73 22.40 -28.09
N SER A 325 13.01 22.14 -28.38
CA SER A 325 13.41 21.09 -29.33
C SER A 325 13.29 19.67 -28.76
N ILE A 326 13.26 19.53 -27.43
CA ILE A 326 13.11 18.24 -26.74
C ILE A 326 11.94 18.34 -25.78
N SER A 327 10.94 17.47 -25.98
CA SER A 327 9.77 17.36 -25.11
C SER A 327 9.55 15.91 -24.70
N ILE A 328 9.24 15.72 -23.41
CA ILE A 328 8.84 14.45 -22.80
C ILE A 328 7.35 14.53 -22.48
N THR A 329 6.63 13.52 -22.95
CA THR A 329 5.16 13.45 -23.01
C THR A 329 4.66 12.05 -22.64
N GLN A 330 3.33 11.83 -22.62
CA GLN A 330 2.76 10.50 -22.38
C GLN A 330 3.29 9.48 -23.38
N SER A 331 3.45 9.85 -24.65
CA SER A 331 4.00 8.94 -25.65
C SER A 331 5.44 8.50 -25.37
N ASP A 332 6.26 9.37 -24.78
CA ASP A 332 7.64 9.00 -24.37
C ASP A 332 7.63 8.04 -23.19
N ASP A 333 6.67 8.22 -22.28
CA ASP A 333 6.45 7.31 -21.16
C ASP A 333 5.98 5.94 -21.63
N ASP A 334 4.97 5.88 -22.50
CA ASP A 334 4.44 4.64 -23.08
C ASP A 334 5.49 3.86 -23.88
N LEU A 335 6.43 4.55 -24.53
CA LEU A 335 7.57 3.89 -25.18
C LEU A 335 8.43 3.13 -24.17
N ILE A 336 8.76 3.75 -23.04
CA ILE A 336 9.63 3.12 -22.03
C ILE A 336 8.86 2.08 -21.22
N MET A 337 7.61 2.35 -20.88
CA MET A 337 6.82 1.54 -19.96
C MET A 337 6.11 0.38 -20.63
N LEU A 338 5.70 0.56 -21.88
CA LEU A 338 4.85 -0.39 -22.63
C LEU A 338 5.49 -0.85 -23.94
N ASP A 339 6.69 -0.39 -24.29
CA ASP A 339 7.35 -0.62 -25.60
C ASP A 339 6.46 -0.17 -26.77
N THR A 340 5.64 0.87 -26.55
CA THR A 340 4.72 1.40 -27.57
C THR A 340 5.49 2.32 -28.51
N PRO A 341 5.47 2.08 -29.84
CA PRO A 341 6.15 2.96 -30.79
C PRO A 341 5.62 4.39 -30.71
N LEU A 342 6.53 5.37 -30.79
CA LEU A 342 6.14 6.79 -30.79
C LEU A 342 5.21 7.10 -31.98
N PRO A 343 4.05 7.75 -31.73
CA PRO A 343 3.15 8.19 -32.79
C PRO A 343 3.73 9.36 -33.58
N GLU A 344 3.14 9.67 -34.74
CA GLU A 344 3.53 10.85 -35.54
C GLU A 344 3.35 12.17 -34.75
N GLN A 345 2.27 12.25 -33.97
CA GLN A 345 2.01 13.33 -33.05
C GLN A 345 1.98 12.78 -31.63
N LYS A 346 2.93 13.22 -30.81
CA LYS A 346 3.02 12.83 -29.40
C LYS A 346 1.81 13.32 -28.60
N GLU A 347 1.30 12.46 -27.74
CA GLU A 347 0.20 12.75 -26.83
C GLU A 347 0.74 13.34 -25.52
N PRO A 348 0.17 14.45 -25.01
CA PRO A 348 0.60 15.04 -23.76
C PRO A 348 0.20 14.16 -22.57
N PHE A 349 0.85 14.38 -21.43
CA PHE A 349 0.30 13.90 -20.16
C PHE A 349 -1.01 14.62 -19.86
N ILE A 350 -1.95 13.96 -19.16
CA ILE A 350 -3.22 14.58 -18.78
C ILE A 350 -3.39 14.45 -17.26
N TYR A 351 -3.66 15.59 -16.61
CA TYR A 351 -4.13 15.63 -15.23
C TYR A 351 -5.61 16.02 -15.24
N THR A 352 -6.47 15.19 -14.65
CA THR A 352 -7.92 15.43 -14.60
C THR A 352 -8.31 15.95 -13.23
N PHE A 353 -9.07 17.04 -13.19
CA PHE A 353 -9.68 17.51 -11.95
C PHE A 353 -10.86 16.61 -11.61
N TYR A 354 -10.93 16.15 -10.35
CA TYR A 354 -12.07 15.38 -9.87
C TYR A 354 -12.74 16.13 -8.74
N CYS A 355 -14.03 16.44 -8.93
CA CYS A 355 -14.92 16.84 -7.86
C CYS A 355 -15.42 15.56 -7.18
N GLU A 356 -14.92 15.26 -5.97
CA GLU A 356 -15.54 14.24 -5.11
C GLU A 356 -16.63 14.84 -4.20
#